data_AF-A0A0C4FDN9-F1
#
_entry.id   AF-A0A0C4FDN9-F1
#
_cell.length_a   1.000
_cell.length_b   1.000
_cell.length_c   1.000
_cell.angle_alpha   90.00
_cell.angle_beta   90.00
_cell.angle_gamma   90.00
#
_symmetry.space_group_name_H-M   'P 1'
#
loop_
_entity.id
_entity.type
_entity.pdbx_description
1 polymer ?
#
loop_
_entity_poly.entity_id
_entity_poly.type
_entity_poly.pdbx_seq_one_letter_code
_entity_poly.pdbx_strand_id
1 'polypeptide(L)'
;MPLLHITSVTGANKSFSLAFCFLAKETQDYYDWALESLLTVFTSNKIPLPAVVLTNREEALISSLQSNFPNSTHMLCTWHIQKNLVSNGAKHIKNKAKEFEMLQHWSNLIKMTSPGDFRSSFSRFCAKYGKAFGDYMIETWLPLITNALEAQSHEISAAHHKEKIRSL
;
A
#
# COMPACT_ATOMS: atom_id res chain seq x y z
N MET A 1 9.16 22.12 0.31
CA MET A 1 7.73 22.09 0.66
C MET A 1 7.08 20.94 -0.10
N PRO A 2 6.90 19.78 0.54
CA PRO A 2 6.23 18.62 -0.05
C PRO A 2 4.79 18.91 -0.47
N LEU A 3 4.33 18.26 -1.55
CA LEU A 3 2.93 18.27 -1.96
C LEU A 3 2.31 16.91 -1.62
N LEU A 4 1.32 16.90 -0.73
CA LEU A 4 0.42 15.78 -0.54
C LEU A 4 -0.72 15.88 -1.56
N HIS A 5 -0.71 14.96 -2.52
CA HIS A 5 -1.78 14.81 -3.51
C HIS A 5 -2.62 13.57 -3.18
N ILE A 6 -3.90 13.79 -2.90
CA ILE A 6 -4.85 12.73 -2.57
C ILE A 6 -5.73 12.50 -3.79
N THR A 7 -5.68 11.30 -4.33
CA THR A 7 -6.51 10.87 -5.47
C THR A 7 -7.54 9.86 -5.01
N SER A 8 -8.66 9.81 -5.73
CA SER A 8 -9.72 8.84 -5.50
C SER A 8 -10.16 8.21 -6.82
N VAL A 9 -10.89 7.10 -6.74
CA VAL A 9 -11.38 6.33 -7.89
C VAL A 9 -12.89 6.24 -7.81
N THR A 10 -13.58 6.56 -8.90
CA THR A 10 -15.03 6.44 -9.00
C THR A 10 -15.46 5.00 -9.31
N GLY A 11 -16.74 4.69 -9.13
CA GLY A 11 -17.31 3.38 -9.51
C GLY A 11 -17.16 3.04 -11.02
N ALA A 12 -16.85 4.03 -11.87
CA ALA A 12 -16.53 3.83 -13.28
C ALA A 12 -15.03 3.60 -13.54
N ASN A 13 -14.26 3.29 -12.50
CA ASN A 13 -12.81 3.11 -12.55
C ASN A 13 -12.07 4.33 -13.14
N LYS A 14 -12.52 5.53 -12.81
CA LYS A 14 -11.87 6.79 -13.20
C LYS A 14 -11.22 7.43 -11.98
N SER A 15 -9.94 7.74 -12.10
CA SER A 15 -9.22 8.48 -11.07
C SER A 15 -9.52 9.97 -11.18
N PHE A 16 -9.65 10.63 -10.04
CA PHE A 16 -9.74 12.09 -9.96
C PHE A 16 -8.95 12.60 -8.75
N SER A 17 -8.58 13.88 -8.80
CA SER A 17 -7.93 14.53 -7.66
C SER A 17 -8.98 14.89 -6.62
N LEU A 18 -8.84 14.34 -5.43
CA LEU A 18 -9.74 14.59 -4.31
C LEU A 18 -9.29 15.84 -3.53
N ALA A 19 -8.00 15.94 -3.23
CA ALA A 19 -7.43 17.06 -2.48
C ALA A 19 -5.95 17.27 -2.78
N PHE A 20 -5.49 18.49 -2.51
CA PHE A 20 -4.08 18.89 -2.57
C PHE A 20 -3.74 19.64 -1.29
N CYS A 21 -2.57 19.36 -0.72
CA CYS A 21 -2.09 20.03 0.47
C CYS A 21 -0.58 20.23 0.38
N PHE A 22 -0.11 21.47 0.50
CA PHE A 22 1.31 21.76 0.64
C PHE A 22 1.69 21.63 2.11
N LEU A 23 2.56 20.67 2.40
CA LEU A 23 3.05 20.43 3.75
C LEU A 23 4.33 21.23 3.97
N ALA A 24 4.51 21.78 5.16
CA ALA A 24 5.79 22.38 5.52
C ALA A 24 6.89 21.30 5.61
N LYS A 25 6.57 20.15 6.21
CA LYS A 25 7.42 18.97 6.35
C LYS A 25 6.58 17.68 6.30
N GLU A 26 7.21 16.57 5.96
CA GLU A 26 6.60 15.23 6.02
C GLU A 26 6.75 14.66 7.44
N THR A 27 6.04 15.25 8.40
CA THR A 27 5.99 14.76 9.79
C THR A 27 4.54 14.48 10.18
N GLN A 28 4.35 13.69 11.23
CA GLN A 28 3.01 13.26 11.66
C GLN A 28 2.10 14.47 11.93
N ASP A 29 2.56 15.46 12.69
CA ASP A 29 1.77 16.67 12.99
C ASP A 29 1.22 17.38 11.74
N TYR A 30 2.01 17.48 10.66
CA TYR A 30 1.56 18.11 9.42
C TYR A 30 0.61 17.22 8.62
N TYR A 31 0.80 15.90 8.67
CA TYR A 31 -0.14 14.95 8.07
C TYR A 31 -1.46 14.91 8.84
N ASP A 32 -1.43 14.92 10.17
CA ASP A 32 -2.62 14.99 11.03
C ASP A 32 -3.43 16.22 10.66
N TRP A 33 -2.82 17.41 10.66
CA TRP A 33 -3.51 18.63 10.26
C TRP A 33 -4.16 18.54 8.86
N ALA A 34 -3.46 17.98 7.88
CA ALA A 34 -3.97 17.82 6.53
C ALA A 34 -5.15 16.83 6.45
N LEU A 35 -5.06 15.72 7.18
CA LEU A 35 -6.09 14.68 7.22
C LEU A 35 -7.31 15.10 8.05
N GLU A 36 -7.14 15.82 9.16
CA GLU A 36 -8.23 16.42 9.93
C GLU A 36 -8.99 17.46 9.09
N SER A 37 -8.26 18.27 8.32
CA SER A 37 -8.85 19.22 7.38
C SER A 37 -9.68 18.49 6.32
N LEU A 38 -9.17 17.38 5.78
CA LEU A 38 -9.93 16.54 4.84
C LEU A 38 -11.17 15.93 5.52
N LEU A 39 -11.02 15.37 6.72
CA LEU A 39 -12.11 14.76 7.49
C LEU A 39 -13.23 15.76 7.79
N THR A 40 -12.88 17.02 8.04
CA THR A 40 -13.83 18.13 8.21
C THR A 40 -14.66 18.33 6.94
N VAL A 41 -14.04 18.29 5.76
CA VAL A 41 -14.74 18.39 4.47
C VAL A 41 -15.70 17.20 4.29
N PHE A 42 -15.26 15.98 4.56
CA PHE A 42 -16.11 14.79 4.47
C PHE A 42 -17.33 14.91 5.39
N THR A 43 -17.10 15.24 6.66
CA THR A 43 -18.15 15.31 7.68
C THR A 43 -19.14 16.44 7.41
N SER A 44 -18.64 17.64 7.09
CA SER A 44 -19.50 18.82 6.84
C SER A 44 -20.40 18.64 5.62
N ASN A 45 -19.93 17.89 4.62
CA ASN A 45 -20.68 17.61 3.39
C ASN A 45 -21.40 16.25 3.42
N LYS A 46 -21.38 15.53 4.54
CA LYS A 46 -21.98 14.20 4.70
C LYS A 46 -21.49 13.19 3.64
N ILE A 47 -20.22 13.30 3.25
CA ILE A 47 -19.58 12.37 2.31
C ILE A 47 -19.15 11.12 3.11
N PRO A 48 -19.47 9.90 2.64
CA PRO A 48 -19.00 8.68 3.27
C PRO A 48 -17.47 8.61 3.30
N LEU A 49 -16.89 8.21 4.44
CA LEU A 49 -15.46 8.01 4.57
C LEU A 49 -14.98 6.84 3.69
N PRO A 50 -13.73 6.89 3.19
CA PRO A 50 -13.20 5.83 2.35
C PRO A 50 -13.09 4.52 3.15
N ALA A 51 -13.52 3.40 2.57
CA ALA A 51 -13.32 2.09 3.18
C ALA A 51 -11.86 1.63 3.09
N VAL A 52 -11.14 2.05 2.05
CA VAL A 52 -9.75 1.67 1.79
C VAL A 52 -8.94 2.91 1.46
N VAL A 53 -7.75 3.02 2.06
CA VAL A 53 -6.77 4.08 1.75
C VAL A 53 -5.47 3.42 1.28
N LEU A 54 -4.97 3.87 0.12
CA LEU A 54 -3.73 3.37 -0.46
C LEU A 54 -2.63 4.44 -0.34
N THR A 55 -1.53 4.13 0.34
CA THR A 55 -0.38 5.05 0.43
C THR A 55 0.93 4.37 0.07
N ASN A 56 2.00 5.16 -0.08
CA ASN A 56 3.35 4.62 0.01
C ASN A 56 3.68 4.20 1.47
N ARG A 57 4.92 3.79 1.70
CA ARG A 57 5.43 3.37 3.02
C ARG A 57 5.80 4.54 3.96
N GLU A 58 5.14 5.69 3.82
CA GLU A 58 5.49 6.87 4.62
C GLU A 58 4.94 6.72 6.04
N GLU A 59 5.82 6.46 7.01
CA GLU A 59 5.45 6.08 8.38
C GLU A 59 4.65 7.17 9.10
N ALA A 60 5.01 8.43 8.90
CA ALA A 60 4.30 9.56 9.48
C ALA A 60 2.85 9.64 8.96
N LEU A 61 2.66 9.45 7.64
CA LEU A 61 1.33 9.43 7.03
C LEU A 61 0.51 8.21 7.49
N ILE A 62 1.14 7.05 7.61
CA ILE A 62 0.47 5.82 8.10
C ILE A 62 -0.03 6.03 9.53
N SER A 63 0.80 6.61 10.41
CA SER A 63 0.43 6.90 11.79
C SER A 63 -0.72 7.91 11.87
N SER A 64 -0.69 8.94 11.03
CA SER A 64 -1.78 9.91 10.92
C SER A 64 -3.07 9.31 10.40
N LEU A 65 -3.01 8.37 9.45
CA LEU A 65 -4.19 7.66 8.94
C LEU A 65 -4.84 6.79 10.02
N GLN A 66 -4.06 6.12 10.85
CA GLN A 66 -4.60 5.33 11.97
C GLN A 66 -5.38 6.18 12.97
N SER A 67 -4.93 7.43 13.18
CA SER A 67 -5.58 8.37 14.10
C SER A 67 -6.83 9.02 13.48
N ASN A 68 -6.77 9.40 12.21
CA ASN A 68 -7.81 10.19 11.54
C ASN A 68 -8.85 9.37 10.78
N PHE A 69 -8.47 8.20 10.29
CA PHE A 69 -9.30 7.27 9.53
C PHE A 69 -9.23 5.85 10.11
N PRO A 70 -9.52 5.66 11.42
CA PRO A 70 -9.28 4.39 12.13
C PRO A 70 -10.10 3.21 11.58
N ASN A 71 -11.20 3.48 10.87
CA ASN A 71 -12.07 2.47 10.28
C ASN A 71 -11.74 2.14 8.82
N SER A 72 -10.79 2.87 8.21
CA SER A 72 -10.35 2.60 6.84
C SER A 72 -9.28 1.53 6.85
N THR A 73 -9.41 0.51 5.98
CA THR A 73 -8.33 -0.44 5.75
C THR A 73 -7.19 0.25 5.01
N HIS A 74 -6.02 0.30 5.62
CA HIS A 74 -4.80 0.82 5.01
C HIS A 74 -4.12 -0.27 4.18
N MET A 75 -3.72 0.07 2.96
CA MET A 75 -2.89 -0.82 2.13
C MET A 75 -1.77 -0.04 1.44
N LEU A 76 -0.71 -0.76 1.07
CA LEU A 76 0.36 -0.19 0.27
C LEU A 76 -0.06 -0.07 -1.20
N CYS A 77 0.19 1.10 -1.77
CA CYS A 77 -0.05 1.41 -3.16
C CYS A 77 0.94 0.66 -4.06
N THR A 78 0.44 -0.33 -4.81
CA THR A 78 1.25 -1.17 -5.71
C THR A 78 2.02 -0.37 -6.76
N TRP A 79 1.47 0.76 -7.23
CA TRP A 79 2.14 1.67 -8.14
C TRP A 79 3.40 2.30 -7.52
N HIS A 80 3.32 2.75 -6.26
CA HIS A 80 4.48 3.28 -5.55
C HIS A 80 5.53 2.20 -5.29
N ILE A 81 5.11 0.97 -4.98
CA ILE A 81 6.04 -0.16 -4.87
C ILE A 81 6.75 -0.40 -6.20
N GLN A 82 6.01 -0.46 -7.30
CA GLN A 82 6.58 -0.65 -8.64
C GLN A 82 7.57 0.47 -8.98
N LYS A 83 7.23 1.74 -8.71
CA LYS A 83 8.14 2.88 -8.90
C LYS A 83 9.42 2.74 -8.08
N ASN A 84 9.31 2.23 -6.85
CA ASN A 84 10.45 1.98 -5.98
C ASN A 84 11.31 0.80 -6.50
N LEU A 85 10.71 -0.26 -7.02
CA LEU A 85 11.44 -1.35 -7.70
C LEU A 85 12.22 -0.84 -8.92
N VAL A 86 11.63 0.04 -9.72
CA VAL A 86 12.35 0.68 -10.84
C VAL A 86 13.49 1.58 -10.35
N SER A 87 13.26 2.34 -9.27
CA SER A 87 14.23 3.35 -8.82
C SER A 87 15.37 2.76 -7.98
N ASN A 88 15.12 1.67 -7.24
CA ASN A 88 16.06 1.08 -6.29
C ASN A 88 16.35 -0.38 -6.60
N GLY A 89 15.32 -1.20 -6.82
CA GLY A 89 15.49 -2.61 -7.19
C GLY A 89 16.34 -2.79 -8.46
N ALA A 90 16.05 -2.01 -9.49
CA ALA A 90 16.78 -2.04 -10.77
C ALA A 90 18.27 -1.72 -10.63
N LYS A 91 18.70 -0.94 -9.61
CA LYS A 91 20.12 -0.65 -9.39
C LYS A 91 20.93 -1.90 -9.08
N HIS A 92 20.29 -2.91 -8.50
CA HIS A 92 20.88 -4.22 -8.23
C HIS A 92 20.85 -5.13 -9.47
N ILE A 93 19.98 -4.84 -10.43
CA ILE A 93 19.79 -5.57 -11.69
C ILE A 93 20.43 -4.76 -12.81
N LYS A 94 21.75 -4.88 -12.98
CA LYS A 94 22.54 -4.14 -14.00
C LYS A 94 22.28 -4.61 -15.44
N ASN A 95 21.02 -4.89 -15.80
CA ASN A 95 20.59 -5.36 -17.12
C ASN A 95 19.12 -4.97 -17.39
N LYS A 96 18.89 -4.17 -18.43
CA LYS A 96 17.56 -3.61 -18.76
C LYS A 96 16.51 -4.66 -19.13
N ALA A 97 16.88 -5.74 -19.81
CA ALA A 97 15.93 -6.81 -20.13
C ALA A 97 15.46 -7.53 -18.85
N LYS A 98 16.38 -7.77 -17.91
CA LYS A 98 16.07 -8.34 -16.59
C LYS A 98 15.27 -7.40 -15.70
N GLU A 99 15.47 -6.08 -15.81
CA GLU A 99 14.62 -5.10 -15.12
C GLU A 99 13.16 -5.21 -15.58
N PHE A 100 12.92 -5.28 -16.88
CA PHE A 100 11.57 -5.45 -17.42
C PHE A 100 10.94 -6.78 -16.97
N GLU A 101 11.70 -7.87 -17.04
CA GLU A 101 11.27 -9.18 -16.56
C GLU A 101 10.94 -9.17 -15.05
N MET A 102 11.73 -8.45 -14.24
CA MET A 102 11.49 -8.28 -12.80
C MET A 102 10.15 -7.61 -12.53
N LEU A 103 9.78 -6.57 -13.28
CA LEU A 103 8.48 -5.91 -13.10
C LEU A 103 7.30 -6.81 -13.47
N GLN A 104 7.44 -7.62 -14.53
CA GLN A 104 6.41 -8.61 -14.89
C GLN A 104 6.27 -9.69 -13.82
N HIS A 105 7.40 -10.20 -13.31
CA HIS A 105 7.39 -11.22 -12.27
C HIS A 105 6.78 -10.67 -10.97
N TRP A 106 7.11 -9.43 -10.59
CA TRP A 106 6.47 -8.73 -9.46
C TRP A 106 4.94 -8.58 -9.65
N SER A 107 4.48 -8.16 -10.83
CA SER A 107 3.05 -7.99 -11.14
C SER A 107 2.26 -9.29 -10.99
N ASN A 108 2.86 -10.44 -11.32
CA ASN A 108 2.22 -11.74 -11.11
C ASN A 108 2.21 -12.14 -9.64
N LEU A 109 3.30 -11.85 -8.92
CA LEU A 109 3.46 -12.18 -7.51
C LEU A 109 2.44 -11.46 -6.62
N ILE A 110 2.16 -10.18 -6.87
CA ILE A 110 1.16 -9.42 -6.09
C ILE A 110 -0.30 -9.80 -6.36
N LYS A 111 -0.56 -10.60 -7.41
CA LYS A 111 -1.89 -11.13 -7.73
C LYS A 111 -2.17 -12.47 -7.06
N MET A 112 -1.17 -13.07 -6.43
CA MET A 112 -1.30 -14.38 -5.80
C MET A 112 -2.14 -14.25 -4.52
N THR A 113 -3.16 -15.10 -4.38
CA THR A 113 -4.08 -15.11 -3.23
C THR A 113 -3.75 -16.16 -2.19
N SER A 114 -2.93 -17.17 -2.55
CA SER A 114 -2.49 -18.24 -1.66
C SER A 114 -1.20 -17.82 -0.92
N PRO A 115 -1.21 -17.76 0.43
CA PRO A 115 -0.02 -17.40 1.19
C PRO A 115 1.18 -18.33 0.95
N GLY A 116 0.92 -19.64 0.75
CA GLY A 116 1.97 -20.63 0.47
C GLY A 116 2.60 -20.44 -0.92
N ASP A 117 1.77 -20.22 -1.93
CA ASP A 117 2.25 -19.97 -3.30
C ASP A 117 2.95 -18.62 -3.41
N PHE A 118 2.46 -17.62 -2.65
CA PHE A 118 3.12 -16.33 -2.53
C PHE A 118 4.53 -16.49 -1.94
N ARG A 119 4.68 -17.14 -0.76
CA ARG A 119 5.97 -17.29 -0.08
C ARG A 119 7.00 -18.02 -0.96
N SER A 120 6.58 -19.12 -1.60
CA SER A 120 7.46 -19.87 -2.50
C SER A 120 7.86 -19.05 -3.74
N SER A 121 6.92 -18.32 -4.33
CA SER A 121 7.18 -17.45 -5.49
C SER A 121 8.06 -16.25 -5.13
N PHE A 122 7.86 -15.65 -3.94
CA PHE A 122 8.69 -14.56 -3.44
C PHE A 122 10.14 -15.00 -3.19
N SER A 123 10.34 -16.20 -2.64
CA SER A 123 11.69 -16.76 -2.50
C SER A 123 12.37 -16.91 -3.86
N ARG A 124 11.67 -17.48 -4.87
CA ARG A 124 12.20 -17.59 -6.24
C ARG A 124 12.48 -16.23 -6.87
N PHE A 125 11.61 -15.25 -6.62
CA PHE A 125 11.78 -13.88 -7.10
C PHE A 125 13.06 -13.24 -6.55
N CYS A 126 13.32 -13.37 -5.24
CA CYS A 126 14.52 -12.83 -4.60
C CYS A 126 15.81 -13.47 -5.14
N ALA A 127 15.81 -14.77 -5.40
CA ALA A 127 16.98 -15.50 -5.89
C ALA A 127 17.33 -15.18 -7.36
N LYS A 128 16.32 -14.85 -8.19
CA LYS A 128 16.47 -14.78 -9.65
C LYS A 128 17.38 -13.65 -10.14
N TYR A 129 17.42 -12.52 -9.43
CA TYR A 129 18.11 -11.32 -9.90
C TYR A 129 19.41 -11.01 -9.16
N GLY A 130 19.94 -11.99 -8.42
CA GLY A 130 21.21 -11.91 -7.70
C GLY A 130 21.07 -11.50 -6.24
N LYS A 131 22.11 -11.79 -5.45
CA LYS A 131 22.08 -11.65 -3.98
C LYS A 131 21.68 -10.24 -3.52
N ALA A 132 22.30 -9.20 -4.08
CA ALA A 132 22.03 -7.82 -3.67
C ALA A 132 20.57 -7.39 -3.91
N PHE A 133 19.93 -7.89 -4.97
CA PHE A 133 18.50 -7.65 -5.19
C PHE A 133 17.64 -8.44 -4.19
N GLY A 134 17.99 -9.71 -3.96
CA GLY A 134 17.30 -10.55 -2.98
C GLY A 134 17.35 -9.97 -1.57
N ASP A 135 18.53 -9.52 -1.11
CA ASP A 135 18.72 -8.86 0.18
C ASP A 135 17.82 -7.62 0.28
N TYR A 136 17.84 -6.74 -0.74
CA TYR A 136 16.96 -5.58 -0.81
C TYR A 136 15.47 -5.95 -0.71
N MET A 137 15.02 -6.99 -1.42
CA MET A 137 13.63 -7.43 -1.38
C MET A 137 13.21 -7.94 0.00
N ILE A 138 14.07 -8.74 0.63
CA ILE A 138 13.82 -9.31 1.96
C ILE A 138 13.80 -8.21 3.01
N GLU A 139 14.80 -7.33 3.04
CA GLU A 139 14.92 -6.29 4.05
C GLU A 139 13.82 -5.21 3.91
N THR A 140 13.47 -4.89 2.66
CA THR A 140 12.60 -3.74 2.39
C THR A 140 11.12 -4.10 2.32
N TRP A 141 10.78 -5.25 1.72
CA TRP A 141 9.40 -5.54 1.32
C TRP A 141 8.79 -6.72 2.06
N LEU A 142 9.59 -7.71 2.47
CA LEU A 142 9.06 -8.87 3.18
C LEU A 142 8.31 -8.51 4.48
N PRO A 143 8.79 -7.61 5.36
CA PRO A 143 8.07 -7.24 6.58
C PRO A 143 6.71 -6.61 6.25
N LEU A 144 6.68 -5.71 5.26
CA LEU A 144 5.48 -4.99 4.85
C LEU A 144 4.41 -5.91 4.24
N ILE A 145 4.84 -6.81 3.36
CA ILE A 145 3.94 -7.75 2.70
C ILE A 145 3.40 -8.78 3.70
N THR A 146 4.25 -9.26 4.62
CA THR A 146 3.83 -10.27 5.61
C THR A 146 2.77 -9.69 6.54
N ASN A 147 2.96 -8.46 7.02
CA ASN A 147 1.95 -7.76 7.81
C ASN A 147 0.63 -7.56 7.05
N ALA A 148 0.69 -7.24 5.75
CA ALA A 148 -0.49 -7.10 4.91
C ALA A 148 -1.23 -8.43 4.68
N LEU A 149 -0.51 -9.53 4.46
CA LEU A 149 -1.08 -10.87 4.31
C LEU A 149 -1.69 -11.38 5.63
N GLU A 150 -1.04 -11.12 6.76
CA GLU A 150 -1.56 -11.45 8.08
C GLU A 150 -2.82 -10.64 8.38
N ALA A 151 -2.81 -9.32 8.14
CA ALA A 151 -3.99 -8.47 8.29
C ALA A 151 -5.16 -8.96 7.42
N GLN A 152 -4.92 -9.32 6.15
CA GLN A 152 -5.95 -9.90 5.29
C GLN A 152 -6.49 -11.24 5.83
N SER A 153 -5.63 -12.11 6.38
CA SER A 153 -6.06 -13.39 6.94
C SER A 153 -6.96 -13.20 8.18
N HIS A 154 -6.64 -12.21 9.02
CA HIS A 154 -7.44 -11.86 10.19
C HIS A 154 -8.75 -11.14 9.82
N GLU A 155 -8.75 -10.27 8.81
CA GLU A 155 -9.96 -9.63 8.29
C GLU A 155 -10.91 -10.65 7.65
N ILE A 156 -10.40 -11.62 6.87
CA ILE A 156 -11.22 -12.70 6.29
C ILE A 156 -11.81 -13.57 7.40
N SER A 157 -11.01 -13.92 8.42
CA SER A 157 -11.49 -14.67 9.59
C SER A 157 -12.57 -13.90 10.37
N ALA A 158 -12.36 -12.59 10.58
CA ALA A 158 -13.31 -11.73 11.27
C ALA A 158 -14.59 -11.48 10.47
N ALA A 159 -14.51 -11.34 9.15
CA ALA A 159 -15.65 -11.21 8.25
C ALA A 159 -16.50 -12.49 8.25
N HIS A 160 -15.84 -13.66 8.18
CA HIS A 160 -16.50 -14.96 8.24
C HIS A 160 -17.20 -15.19 9.59
N HIS A 161 -16.57 -14.74 10.69
CA HIS A 161 -17.17 -14.83 12.02
C HIS A 161 -18.36 -13.86 12.21
N LYS A 162 -18.29 -12.65 11.60
CA LYS A 162 -19.39 -11.68 11.60
C LYS A 162 -20.58 -12.12 10.74
N GLU A 163 -20.35 -12.75 9.60
CA GLU A 163 -21.44 -13.36 8.80
C GLU A 163 -22.14 -14.48 9.56
N LYS A 164 -21.37 -15.35 10.23
CA LYS A 164 -21.92 -16.47 11.02
C LYS A 164 -22.73 -16.02 12.24
N ILE A 165 -22.38 -14.89 12.84
CA ILE A 165 -23.14 -14.26 13.94
C ILE A 165 -24.41 -13.56 13.42
N ARG A 166 -24.39 -13.00 12.20
CA ARG A 166 -25.57 -12.38 11.57
C ARG A 166 -26.57 -13.39 11.00
N SER A 167 -26.15 -14.64 10.81
CA SER A 167 -26.99 -15.75 10.38
C SER A 167 -27.58 -16.58 11.52
N LEU A 168 -27.40 -16.14 12.78
CA LEU A 168 -28.02 -16.68 13.99
C LEU A 168 -29.03 -15.67 14.54
#